data_AF-A0AAI8BSC1-F1
#
_entry.id   AF-A0AAI8BSC1-F1
#
_cell.length_a   1.000
_cell.length_b   1.000
_cell.length_c   1.000
_cell.angle_alpha   90.00
_cell.angle_beta   90.00
_cell.angle_gamma   90.00
#
_symmetry.space_group_name_H-M   'P 1'
#
loop_
_entity.id
_entity.type
_entity.pdbx_description
1 polymer ?
#
loop_
_entity_poly.entity_id
_entity_poly.type
_entity_poly.pdbx_seq_one_letter_code
_entity_poly.pdbx_strand_id
1 'polypeptide(L)' 'MTKTYKVISILIISITLIWLVYAGFQPKWIKWELMTAGGIHFIMSFIINRQYHNWEYNYLGIIHGTLMVVLMGWGYFFV' A
#
# COMPACT_ATOMS: atom_id res chain seq x y z
N MET A 1 15.94 7.21 -5.95
CA MET A 1 15.67 6.05 -5.06
C MET A 1 16.77 5.00 -5.16
N THR A 2 17.24 4.45 -4.04
CA THR A 2 18.23 3.35 -4.04
C THR A 2 17.58 2.03 -4.44
N LYS A 3 18.38 1.07 -4.92
CA LYS A 3 17.90 -0.27 -5.32
C LYS A 3 17.15 -0.96 -4.17
N THR A 4 17.61 -0.79 -2.94
CA THR A 4 17.01 -1.38 -1.73
C THR A 4 15.56 -0.93 -1.53
N TYR A 5 15.29 0.38 -1.56
CA TYR A 5 13.93 0.89 -1.38
C TYR A 5 12.99 0.46 -2.51
N LYS A 6 13.51 0.36 -3.74
CA LYS A 6 12.73 -0.17 -4.88
C LYS A 6 12.30 -1.62 -4.65
N VAL A 7 13.24 -2.46 -4.21
CA VAL A 7 12.96 -3.88 -3.93
C VAL A 7 11.98 -4.03 -2.78
N ILE A 8 12.19 -3.29 -1.68
CA ILE A 8 11.29 -3.32 -0.52
C ILE A 8 9.87 -2.87 -0.90
N SER A 9 9.76 -1.79 -1.68
CA SER A 9 8.46 -1.29 -2.17
C SER A 9 7.70 -2.35 -2.97
N ILE A 10 8.36 -2.99 -3.93
CA ILE A 10 7.77 -4.06 -4.73
C ILE A 10 7.36 -5.23 -3.83
N LEU A 11 8.21 -5.62 -2.87
CA LEU A 11 7.93 -6.71 -1.96
C LEU A 11 6.71 -6.43 -1.07
N ILE A 12 6.57 -5.21 -0.55
CA ILE A 12 5.40 -4.81 0.24
C ILE A 12 4.13 -4.86 -0.62
N ILE A 13 4.17 -4.34 -1.85
CA ILE A 13 3.02 -4.41 -2.77
C ILE A 13 2.63 -5.86 -3.03
N SER A 14 3.60 -6.73 -3.32
CA SER A 14 3.35 -8.16 -3.56
C SER A 14 2.73 -8.86 -2.34
N ILE A 15 3.23 -8.59 -1.13
CA ILE A 15 2.66 -9.14 0.11
C ILE A 15 1.21 -8.67 0.29
N THR A 16 0.94 -7.38 0.08
CA THR A 16 -0.43 -6.84 0.18
C THR A 16 -1.37 -7.51 -0.83
N LEU A 17 -0.93 -7.76 -2.06
CA LEU A 17 -1.74 -8.45 -3.07
C LEU A 17 -2.03 -9.91 -2.67
N ILE A 18 -1.03 -10.63 -2.15
CA ILE A 18 -1.21 -12.00 -1.65
C ILE A 18 -2.20 -12.01 -0.49
N TRP A 19 -2.05 -11.09 0.46
CA TRP A 19 -2.98 -10.95 1.59
C TRP A 19 -4.39 -10.59 1.11
N LEU A 20 -4.56 -9.68 0.14
CA LEU A 20 -5.85 -9.32 -0.44
C LEU A 20 -6.58 -10.53 -1.04
N VAL A 21 -5.85 -11.37 -1.78
CA VAL A 21 -6.39 -12.63 -2.32
C VAL A 21 -6.85 -13.52 -1.18
N TYR A 22 -6.02 -13.72 -0.15
CA TYR A 22 -6.38 -14.52 1.03
C TYR A 22 -7.62 -13.97 1.76
N ALA A 23 -7.67 -12.65 2.00
CA ALA A 23 -8.77 -11.97 2.66
C ALA A 23 -10.08 -12.09 1.85
N GLY A 24 -10.00 -12.09 0.52
CA GLY A 24 -11.14 -12.31 -0.38
C GLY A 24 -11.78 -13.69 -0.26
N PHE A 25 -11.07 -14.70 0.27
CA PHE A 25 -11.63 -16.02 0.57
C PHE A 25 -12.26 -16.10 1.98
N GLN A 26 -12.08 -15.08 2.82
CA GLN A 26 -12.67 -15.08 4.15
C GLN A 26 -14.15 -14.67 4.09
N PRO A 27 -15.02 -15.26 4.92
CA PRO A 27 -16.45 -14.94 4.93
C PRO A 27 -16.75 -13.52 5.42
N LYS A 28 -15.80 -12.88 6.12
CA LYS A 28 -15.92 -11.51 6.61
C LYS A 28 -14.60 -10.79 6.46
N TRP A 29 -14.67 -9.55 5.99
CA TRP A 29 -13.53 -8.64 5.98
C TRP A 29 -13.23 -8.14 7.39
N ILE A 30 -11.96 -8.07 7.76
CA ILE A 30 -11.51 -7.60 9.06
C ILE A 30 -11.04 -6.15 8.91
N LYS A 31 -11.80 -5.21 9.48
CA LYS A 31 -11.54 -3.76 9.41
C LYS A 31 -10.10 -3.38 9.74
N TRP A 32 -9.56 -3.93 10.82
CA TRP A 32 -8.21 -3.62 11.30
C TRP A 32 -7.11 -4.05 10.33
N GLU A 33 -7.29 -5.14 9.59
CA GLU A 33 -6.31 -5.59 8.60
C GLU A 33 -6.24 -4.63 7.41
N LEU A 34 -7.41 -4.20 6.91
CA LEU A 34 -7.52 -3.19 5.85
C LEU A 34 -6.89 -1.84 6.26
N MET A 35 -7.20 -1.37 7.47
CA MET A 35 -6.64 -0.12 7.99
C MET A 35 -5.12 -0.23 8.17
N THR A 36 -4.62 -1.36 8.67
CA THR A 36 -3.18 -1.61 8.85
C THR A 36 -2.45 -1.64 7.50
N ALA A 37 -2.99 -2.37 6.53
CA ALA A 37 -2.42 -2.42 5.18
C ALA A 37 -2.39 -1.02 4.56
N GLY A 38 -3.49 -0.27 4.66
CA GLY A 38 -3.54 1.13 4.21
C GLY A 38 -2.50 2.03 4.89
N GLY A 39 -2.30 1.89 6.21
CA GLY A 39 -1.28 2.61 6.96
C GLY A 39 0.16 2.27 6.53
N ILE A 40 0.46 1.00 6.24
CA ILE A 40 1.76 0.60 5.68
C ILE A 40 1.99 1.29 4.33
N HIS A 41 0.97 1.31 3.47
CA HIS A 41 1.03 1.98 2.18
C HIS A 41 1.16 3.51 2.31
N PHE A 42 0.56 4.13 3.34
CA PHE A 42 0.78 5.54 3.67
C PHE A 42 2.25 5.83 3.97
N ILE A 43 2.84 5.06 4.90
CA ILE A 43 4.24 5.23 5.31
C ILE A 43 5.18 5.03 4.11
N MET A 44 4.94 3.99 3.30
CA MET A 44 5.74 3.74 2.11
C MET A 44 5.60 4.82 1.04
N SER A 45 4.39 5.34 0.81
CA SER A 45 4.19 6.48 -0.09
C SER A 45 5.00 7.68 0.36
N PHE A 46 4.99 8.00 1.66
CA PHE A 46 5.79 9.08 2.23
C PHE A 46 7.31 8.87 2.06
N ILE A 47 7.82 7.67 2.38
CA ILE A 47 9.24 7.33 2.25
C ILE A 47 9.69 7.46 0.79
N ILE A 48 8.92 6.91 -0.16
CA ILE A 48 9.27 6.91 -1.58
C ILE A 48 9.18 8.33 -2.14
N ASN A 49 8.13 9.09 -1.83
CA ASN A 49 7.98 10.47 -2.29
C ASN A 49 9.16 11.35 -1.87
N ARG A 50 9.75 11.11 -0.69
CA ARG A 50 10.96 11.82 -0.24
C ARG A 50 12.22 11.49 -1.06
N GLN A 51 12.22 10.39 -1.82
CA GLN A 51 13.37 9.93 -2.61
C GLN A 51 13.30 10.30 -4.10
N TYR A 52 12.22 10.95 -4.53
CA TYR A 52 12.02 11.43 -5.90
C TYR A 52 11.90 12.94 -5.91
N HIS A 53 12.71 13.61 -6.73
CA HIS A 53 12.62 15.05 -6.94
C HIS A 53 11.57 15.41 -8.00
N ASN A 54 11.42 14.54 -9.01
CA ASN A 54 10.43 14.68 -10.09
C ASN A 54 9.31 13.65 -9.91
N TRP A 55 8.08 14.14 -9.78
CA TRP A 55 6.89 13.34 -9.53
C TRP A 55 6.49 12.44 -10.71
N GLU A 56 6.81 12.84 -11.95
CA GLU A 56 6.48 12.13 -13.19
C GLU A 56 7.09 10.72 -13.28
N TYR A 57 8.16 10.46 -12.52
CA TYR A 57 8.85 9.16 -12.50
C TYR A 57 8.55 8.35 -11.24
N ASN A 58 7.67 8.85 -10.37
CA ASN A 58 7.40 8.25 -9.06
C ASN A 58 6.17 7.34 -9.07
N TYR A 59 6.17 6.37 -9.98
CA TYR A 59 5.10 5.39 -10.13
C TYR A 59 4.83 4.60 -8.84
N LEU A 60 5.89 4.25 -8.10
CA LEU A 60 5.75 3.49 -6.85
C LEU A 60 5.09 4.32 -5.75
N GLY A 61 5.45 5.60 -5.60
CA GLY A 61 4.80 6.50 -4.65
C GLY A 61 3.31 6.68 -4.94
N ILE A 62 2.95 6.78 -6.23
CA ILE A 62 1.55 6.83 -6.68
C ILE A 62 0.82 5.52 -6.34
N ILE A 63 1.41 4.35 -6.64
CA ILE A 63 0.81 3.05 -6.33
C ILE A 63 0.57 2.90 -4.82
N HIS A 64 1.56 3.24 -3.99
CA HIS A 64 1.39 3.20 -2.54
C HIS A 64 0.33 4.21 -2.06
N GLY A 65 0.26 5.41 -2.64
CA GLY A 65 -0.78 6.39 -2.32
C GLY A 65 -2.18 5.88 -2.65
N THR A 66 -2.36 5.28 -3.84
CA THR A 66 -3.64 4.70 -4.25
C THR A 66 -4.03 3.53 -3.34
N LEU A 67 -3.11 2.62 -3.04
CA LEU A 67 -3.38 1.49 -2.14
C LEU A 67 -3.72 1.96 -0.72
N MET A 68 -3.09 3.03 -0.24
CA MET A 68 -3.44 3.66 1.02
C MET A 68 -4.91 4.12 1.03
N VAL A 69 -5.32 4.89 0.01
CA VAL A 69 -6.69 5.41 -0.08
C VAL A 69 -7.70 4.27 -0.21
N VAL A 70 -7.44 3.30 -1.08
CA VAL A 70 -8.36 2.18 -1.32
C VAL A 70 -8.51 1.32 -0.07
N LEU A 71 -7.41 0.87 0.54
CA LEU A 71 -7.48 -0.06 1.67
C LEU A 71 -7.97 0.62 2.94
N MET A 72 -7.39 1.78 3.28
CA MET A 72 -7.77 2.50 4.50
C MET A 72 -9.17 3.10 4.36
N GLY A 73 -9.48 3.68 3.19
CA GLY A 73 -10.81 4.24 2.91
C GLY A 73 -11.87 3.15 2.91
N TRP A 74 -11.63 2.01 2.24
CA TRP A 74 -12.56 0.90 2.24
C TRP A 74 -12.82 0.37 3.65
N GLY A 75 -11.73 0.08 4.39
CA GLY A 75 -11.82 -0.40 5.76
C GLY A 75 -12.49 0.59 6.71
N TYR A 76 -12.29 1.90 6.53
CA TYR A 76 -12.89 2.89 7.43
C TYR A 76 -14.41 3.04 7.18
N PHE A 77 -14.82 3.17 5.92
CA PHE A 77 -16.19 3.53 5.55
C PHE A 77 -17.14 2.36 5.30
N PHE A 78 -16.66 1.19 4.86
CA PHE A 78 -17.51 0.11 4.36
C PHE A 78 -17.37 -1.22 5.12
N VAL A 79 -16.38 -1.35 6.02
CA VAL A 79 -16.17 -2.52 6.90
C VAL A 79 -16.27 -2.09 8.36
#